data_AF-A0A3N1ILK1-F1
#
_entry.id   AF-A0A3N1ILK1-F1
#
_cell.length_a   1.000
_cell.length_b   1.000
_cell.length_c   1.000
_cell.angle_alpha   90.00
_cell.angle_beta   90.00
_cell.angle_gamma   90.00
#
_symmetry.space_group_name_H-M   'P 1'
#
loop_
_entity.id
_entity.type
_entity.pdbx_description
1 polymer ?
#
loop_
_entity_poly.entity_id
_entity_poly.type
_entity_poly.pdbx_seq_one_letter_code
_entity_poly.pdbx_strand_id
1 'polypeptide(L)'
;MRAIALDYSDLMRFISEYKIPYSESDVMFSNLVKKMHKRYYAFLSLHHELINGNNFLPTIPSEVDVIFKSRMNEVLSELGTVFFIAIHGCYKAARLLMRSCIENFSKAIGSLIDINVVNETSVYRVIEIALSHNVFLKQAISEKNFISEKYAILCADVHTASVINMQQIDCIGNFPISNNQQFSLIGELYIKLINVISSVILKIAPDVYHKAHHTHKDLISLLLSMEDKRIIHKIER
;
A
#
# COMPACT_ATOMS: atom_id res chain seq x y z
N MET A 1 -41.22 14.69 -6.59
CA MET A 1 -41.24 13.70 -5.47
C MET A 1 -41.34 12.25 -5.95
N ARG A 2 -42.28 11.85 -6.84
CA ARG A 2 -42.40 10.44 -7.29
C ARG A 2 -41.13 9.85 -7.92
N ALA A 3 -40.42 10.59 -8.79
CA ALA A 3 -39.18 10.12 -9.41
C ALA A 3 -38.06 9.84 -8.39
N ILE A 4 -37.94 10.70 -7.36
CA ILE A 4 -36.94 10.54 -6.28
C ILE A 4 -37.24 9.30 -5.44
N ALA A 5 -38.51 9.03 -5.12
CA ALA A 5 -38.89 7.85 -4.36
C ALA A 5 -38.63 6.53 -5.14
N LEU A 6 -38.82 6.56 -6.46
CA LEU A 6 -38.48 5.43 -7.33
C LEU A 6 -36.97 5.21 -7.38
N ASP A 7 -36.19 6.27 -7.65
CA ASP A 7 -34.72 6.22 -7.66
C ASP A 7 -34.15 5.71 -6.34
N TYR A 8 -34.67 6.18 -5.20
CA TYR A 8 -34.28 5.67 -3.89
C TYR A 8 -34.58 4.17 -3.70
N SER A 9 -35.73 3.71 -4.18
CA SER A 9 -36.08 2.28 -4.12
C SER A 9 -35.12 1.44 -4.97
N ASP A 10 -34.74 1.95 -6.14
CA ASP A 10 -33.75 1.32 -7.01
C ASP A 10 -32.35 1.28 -6.38
N LEU A 11 -31.95 2.38 -5.70
CA LEU A 11 -30.71 2.44 -4.93
C LEU A 11 -30.69 1.40 -3.81
N MET A 12 -31.77 1.30 -3.03
CA MET A 12 -31.85 0.33 -1.92
C MET A 12 -31.77 -1.11 -2.43
N ARG A 13 -32.43 -1.41 -3.56
CA ARG A 13 -32.32 -2.70 -4.23
C ARG A 13 -30.87 -2.96 -4.66
N PHE A 14 -30.23 -2.01 -5.34
CA PHE A 14 -28.83 -2.10 -5.75
C PHE A 14 -27.90 -2.41 -4.57
N ILE A 15 -28.03 -1.69 -3.45
CA ILE A 15 -27.20 -1.91 -2.25
C ILE A 15 -27.42 -3.33 -1.69
N SER A 16 -28.67 -3.79 -1.61
CA SER A 16 -29.01 -5.11 -1.04
C SER A 16 -28.58 -6.29 -1.90
N GLU A 17 -28.49 -6.10 -3.22
CA GLU A 17 -28.18 -7.14 -4.19
C GLU A 17 -26.75 -7.01 -4.77
N TYR A 18 -25.95 -6.06 -4.24
CA TYR A 18 -24.65 -5.71 -4.78
C TYR A 18 -23.71 -6.92 -4.88
N LYS A 19 -23.21 -7.19 -6.08
CA LYS A 19 -22.29 -8.28 -6.40
C LYS A 19 -21.25 -7.80 -7.40
N ILE A 20 -20.17 -8.57 -7.55
CA ILE A 20 -19.10 -8.32 -8.52
C ILE A 20 -19.26 -9.32 -9.67
N PRO A 21 -20.07 -9.01 -10.71
CA PRO A 21 -20.59 -10.01 -11.63
C PRO A 21 -19.50 -10.66 -12.50
N TYR A 22 -18.37 -9.98 -12.70
CA TYR A 22 -17.23 -10.49 -13.48
C TYR A 22 -16.25 -11.34 -12.64
N SER A 23 -16.42 -11.44 -11.31
CA SER A 23 -15.44 -12.12 -10.45
C SER A 23 -15.32 -13.63 -10.70
N GLU A 24 -16.39 -14.28 -11.19
CA GLU A 24 -16.43 -15.73 -11.41
C GLU A 24 -16.01 -16.14 -12.82
N SER A 25 -16.24 -15.29 -13.82
CA SER A 25 -15.99 -15.59 -15.24
C SER A 25 -14.67 -15.03 -15.77
N ASP A 26 -14.10 -14.03 -15.12
CA ASP A 26 -12.85 -13.41 -15.55
C ASP A 26 -11.62 -14.04 -14.86
N VAL A 27 -10.97 -14.95 -15.58
CA VAL A 27 -9.75 -15.65 -15.15
C VAL A 27 -8.60 -14.68 -14.88
N MET A 28 -8.47 -13.61 -15.66
CA MET A 28 -7.40 -12.62 -15.49
C MET A 28 -7.60 -11.83 -14.20
N PHE A 29 -8.81 -11.35 -13.98
CA PHE A 29 -9.22 -10.68 -12.75
C PHE A 29 -8.97 -11.58 -11.53
N SER A 30 -9.49 -12.80 -11.54
CA SER A 30 -9.36 -13.77 -10.45
C SER A 30 -7.89 -14.09 -10.13
N ASN A 31 -7.07 -14.30 -11.15
CA ASN A 31 -5.64 -14.54 -10.98
C ASN A 31 -4.91 -13.34 -10.35
N LEU A 32 -5.25 -12.11 -10.75
CA LEU A 32 -4.64 -10.92 -10.19
C LEU A 32 -5.12 -10.66 -8.75
N VAL A 33 -6.41 -10.81 -8.46
CA VAL A 33 -6.96 -10.74 -7.10
C VAL A 33 -6.23 -11.72 -6.19
N LYS A 34 -6.04 -12.98 -6.63
CA LYS A 34 -5.28 -13.98 -5.88
C LYS A 34 -3.85 -13.54 -5.57
N LYS A 35 -3.16 -12.93 -6.54
CA LYS A 35 -1.80 -12.41 -6.35
C LYS A 35 -1.78 -11.23 -5.37
N MET A 36 -2.70 -10.28 -5.51
CA MET A 36 -2.84 -9.13 -4.61
C MET A 36 -3.14 -9.58 -3.18
N HIS A 37 -4.14 -10.45 -3.00
CA HIS A 37 -4.51 -11.02 -1.71
C HIS A 37 -3.32 -11.73 -1.04
N LYS A 38 -2.61 -12.59 -1.79
CA LYS A 38 -1.42 -13.28 -1.27
C LYS A 38 -0.38 -12.30 -0.73
N ARG A 39 -0.18 -11.16 -1.40
CA ARG A 39 0.79 -10.13 -1.00
C ARG A 39 0.30 -9.35 0.21
N TYR A 40 -0.97 -8.95 0.22
CA TYR A 40 -1.57 -8.28 1.36
C TYR A 40 -1.56 -9.14 2.62
N TYR A 41 -1.92 -10.42 2.52
CA TYR A 41 -1.91 -11.36 3.64
C TYR A 41 -0.50 -11.61 4.20
N ALA A 42 0.49 -11.73 3.32
CA ALA A 42 1.88 -11.80 3.74
C ALA A 42 2.33 -10.50 4.44
N PHE A 43 1.90 -9.34 3.94
CA PHE A 43 2.18 -8.05 4.57
C PHE A 43 1.48 -7.89 5.93
N LEU A 44 0.25 -8.41 6.10
CA LEU A 44 -0.43 -8.49 7.39
C LEU A 44 0.40 -9.26 8.42
N SER A 45 1.06 -10.34 7.99
CA SER A 45 1.95 -11.12 8.86
C SER A 45 3.20 -10.34 9.25
N LEU A 46 3.84 -9.63 8.31
CA LEU A 46 4.93 -8.71 8.61
C LEU A 46 4.49 -7.63 9.60
N HIS A 47 3.34 -7.00 9.33
CA HIS A 47 2.79 -5.95 10.16
C HIS A 47 2.49 -6.43 11.57
N HIS A 48 1.95 -7.64 11.73
CA HIS A 48 1.74 -8.24 13.05
C HIS A 48 3.05 -8.32 13.86
N GLU A 49 4.12 -8.80 13.24
CA GLU A 49 5.45 -8.88 13.88
C GLU A 49 6.00 -7.48 14.21
N LEU A 50 5.76 -6.47 13.35
CA LEU A 50 6.17 -5.09 13.59
C LEU A 50 5.46 -4.45 14.78
N ILE A 51 4.14 -4.63 14.91
CA ILE A 51 3.34 -3.96 15.93
C ILE A 51 3.47 -4.65 17.30
N ASN A 52 3.49 -5.98 17.32
CA ASN A 52 3.53 -6.76 18.55
C ASN A 52 4.95 -7.02 19.08
N GLY A 53 5.97 -6.73 18.26
CA GLY A 53 7.36 -6.72 18.72
C GLY A 53 7.63 -5.59 19.73
N ASN A 54 8.52 -5.87 20.68
CA ASN A 54 9.18 -4.82 21.46
C ASN A 54 9.96 -3.93 20.50
N ASN A 55 9.74 -2.60 20.55
CA ASN A 55 10.34 -1.53 19.73
C ASN A 55 10.87 -1.93 18.33
N PHE A 56 10.38 -1.29 17.27
CA PHE A 56 10.81 -1.54 15.89
C PHE A 56 12.35 -1.60 15.74
N LEU A 57 13.05 -0.71 16.44
CA LEU A 57 14.49 -0.80 16.68
C LEU A 57 14.77 -0.71 18.19
N PRO A 58 15.69 -1.50 18.76
CA PRO A 58 16.02 -1.40 20.19
C PRO A 58 16.56 -0.03 20.62
N THR A 59 17.12 0.73 19.67
CA THR A 59 17.86 1.98 19.93
C THR A 59 17.03 3.25 19.75
N ILE A 60 15.79 3.17 19.24
CA ILE A 60 14.97 4.36 19.01
C ILE A 60 14.18 4.75 20.27
N PRO A 61 13.92 6.06 20.48
CA PRO A 61 13.01 6.52 21.53
C PRO A 61 11.60 5.94 21.38
N SER A 62 10.90 5.74 22.50
CA SER A 62 9.53 5.20 22.50
C SER A 62 8.54 6.05 21.71
N GLU A 63 8.68 7.38 21.74
CA GLU A 63 7.84 8.30 20.98
C GLU A 63 7.98 8.09 19.46
N VAL A 64 9.22 7.88 18.99
CA VAL A 64 9.51 7.55 17.59
C VAL A 64 8.90 6.20 17.21
N ASP A 65 9.01 5.19 18.08
CA ASP A 65 8.39 3.88 17.85
C ASP A 65 6.86 3.97 17.71
N VAL A 66 6.21 4.74 18.59
CA VAL A 66 4.76 4.97 18.55
C VAL A 66 4.35 5.64 17.23
N ILE A 67 5.09 6.66 16.79
CA ILE A 67 4.81 7.34 15.53
C ILE A 67 5.02 6.40 14.34
N PHE A 68 6.15 5.69 14.30
CA PHE A 68 6.44 4.72 13.26
C PHE A 68 5.31 3.69 13.14
N LYS A 69 4.93 3.07 14.26
CA LYS A 69 3.85 2.06 14.32
C LYS A 69 2.50 2.65 13.89
N SER A 70 2.18 3.86 14.33
CA SER A 70 0.95 4.56 13.91
C SER A 70 0.91 4.77 12.39
N ARG A 71 2.03 5.22 11.79
CA ARG A 71 2.11 5.39 10.34
C ARG A 71 2.06 4.07 9.57
N MET A 72 2.65 3.00 10.13
CA MET A 72 2.56 1.66 9.54
C MET A 72 1.13 1.07 9.60
N ASN A 73 0.37 1.36 10.66
CA ASN A 73 -1.06 1.02 10.73
C ASN A 73 -1.85 1.70 9.61
N GLU A 74 -1.57 2.99 9.34
CA GLU A 74 -2.20 3.71 8.21
C GLU A 74 -1.83 3.07 6.87
N VAL A 75 -0.55 2.74 6.66
CA VAL A 75 -0.10 2.01 5.45
C VAL A 75 -0.88 0.72 5.25
N LEU A 76 -1.07 -0.09 6.32
CA LEU A 76 -1.84 -1.32 6.23
C LEU A 76 -3.32 -1.05 5.88
N SER A 77 -3.94 -0.09 6.56
CA SER A 77 -5.33 0.32 6.34
C SER A 77 -5.56 0.79 4.89
N GLU A 78 -4.65 1.62 4.37
CA GLU A 78 -4.70 2.13 3.01
C GLU A 78 -4.51 1.02 1.98
N LEU A 79 -3.56 0.10 2.19
CA LEU A 79 -3.39 -1.07 1.32
C LEU A 79 -4.62 -1.98 1.32
N GLY A 80 -5.27 -2.19 2.47
CA GLY A 80 -6.52 -2.95 2.55
C GLY A 80 -7.65 -2.25 1.79
N THR A 81 -7.76 -0.94 1.93
CA THR A 81 -8.76 -0.12 1.25
C THR A 81 -8.53 -0.11 -0.26
N VAL A 82 -7.29 0.08 -0.72
CA VAL A 82 -6.89 0.00 -2.13
C VAL A 82 -7.30 -1.33 -2.74
N PHE A 83 -7.01 -2.44 -2.07
CA PHE A 83 -7.40 -3.77 -2.53
C PHE A 83 -8.92 -3.87 -2.71
N PHE A 84 -9.69 -3.44 -1.72
CA PHE A 84 -11.15 -3.48 -1.77
C PHE A 84 -11.71 -2.62 -2.92
N ILE A 85 -11.34 -1.34 -2.99
CA ILE A 85 -11.94 -0.41 -3.95
C ILE A 85 -11.47 -0.68 -5.39
N ALA A 86 -10.27 -1.25 -5.59
CA ALA A 86 -9.82 -1.67 -6.91
C ALA A 86 -10.67 -2.82 -7.48
N ILE A 87 -11.05 -3.79 -6.64
CA ILE A 87 -11.96 -4.89 -7.03
C ILE A 87 -13.32 -4.33 -7.47
N HIS A 88 -13.78 -3.25 -6.85
CA HIS A 88 -15.06 -2.59 -7.16
C HIS A 88 -14.99 -1.66 -8.38
N GLY A 89 -13.83 -1.49 -9.00
CA GLY A 89 -13.66 -0.61 -10.16
C GLY A 89 -13.44 0.86 -9.83
N CYS A 90 -13.19 1.21 -8.56
CA CYS A 90 -12.89 2.57 -8.13
C CYS A 90 -11.41 2.93 -8.34
N TYR A 91 -10.93 2.80 -9.58
CA TYR A 91 -9.52 2.85 -9.93
C TYR A 91 -8.85 4.19 -9.61
N LYS A 92 -9.54 5.31 -9.83
CA LYS A 92 -9.01 6.63 -9.47
C LYS A 92 -8.79 6.76 -7.96
N ALA A 93 -9.78 6.34 -7.17
CA ALA A 93 -9.68 6.34 -5.71
C ALA A 93 -8.56 5.41 -5.21
N ALA A 94 -8.37 4.24 -5.84
CA ALA A 94 -7.25 3.34 -5.55
C ALA A 94 -5.89 4.02 -5.74
N ARG A 95 -5.69 4.75 -6.84
CA ARG A 95 -4.44 5.49 -7.09
C ARG A 95 -4.20 6.62 -6.08
N LEU A 96 -5.26 7.34 -5.71
CA LEU A 96 -5.17 8.38 -4.67
C LEU A 96 -4.74 7.80 -3.31
N LEU A 97 -5.30 6.65 -2.92
CA LEU A 97 -4.90 5.97 -1.69
C LEU A 97 -3.49 5.37 -1.77
N MET A 98 -3.05 4.88 -2.93
CA MET A 98 -1.66 4.45 -3.11
C MET A 98 -0.66 5.60 -2.93
N ARG A 99 -1.02 6.81 -3.38
CA ARG A 99 -0.21 8.02 -3.12
C ARG A 99 -0.10 8.29 -1.62
N SER A 100 -1.23 8.23 -0.91
CA SER A 100 -1.30 8.41 0.54
C SER A 100 -0.50 7.32 1.29
N CYS A 101 -0.54 6.07 0.80
CA CYS A 101 0.27 4.97 1.32
C CYS A 101 1.78 5.23 1.21
N ILE A 102 2.25 5.78 0.09
CA ILE A 102 3.65 6.18 -0.06
C ILE A 102 4.01 7.31 0.92
N GLU A 103 3.11 8.28 1.11
CA GLU A 103 3.31 9.36 2.08
C GLU A 103 3.39 8.83 3.51
N ASN A 104 2.43 8.01 3.97
CA ASN A 104 2.44 7.45 5.32
C ASN A 104 3.67 6.55 5.55
N PHE A 105 4.05 5.75 4.56
CA PHE A 105 5.29 4.98 4.64
C PHE A 105 6.52 5.91 4.76
N SER A 106 6.55 6.99 3.99
CA SER A 106 7.64 7.97 4.05
C SER A 106 7.67 8.71 5.40
N LYS A 107 6.51 9.03 5.99
CA LYS A 107 6.41 9.56 7.36
C LYS A 107 6.92 8.55 8.39
N ALA A 108 6.62 7.26 8.23
CA ALA A 108 7.14 6.21 9.09
C ALA A 108 8.68 6.19 9.07
N ILE A 109 9.30 6.09 7.88
CA ILE A 109 10.76 6.07 7.77
C ILE A 109 11.40 7.40 8.16
N GLY A 110 10.81 8.52 7.74
CA GLY A 110 11.30 9.86 8.05
C GLY A 110 11.31 10.15 9.55
N SER A 111 10.36 9.60 10.31
CA SER A 111 10.30 9.77 11.78
C SER A 111 11.50 9.18 12.51
N LEU A 112 12.20 8.22 11.88
CA LEU A 112 13.46 7.67 12.38
C LEU A 112 14.63 8.68 12.28
N ILE A 113 14.46 9.76 11.52
CA ILE A 113 15.46 10.81 11.30
C ILE A 113 15.02 12.11 11.98
N ASP A 114 13.78 12.53 11.72
CA ASP A 114 13.17 13.72 12.30
C ASP A 114 11.72 13.41 12.66
N ILE A 115 11.44 13.39 13.95
CA ILE A 115 10.12 13.11 14.50
C ILE A 115 9.04 14.11 14.01
N ASN A 116 9.45 15.34 13.66
CA ASN A 116 8.53 16.38 13.20
C ASN A 116 8.08 16.21 11.75
N VAL A 117 8.61 15.23 11.01
CA VAL A 117 8.23 14.97 9.61
C VAL A 117 6.73 14.69 9.45
N VAL A 118 6.06 14.22 10.51
CA VAL A 118 4.61 13.98 10.50
C VAL A 118 3.79 15.27 10.38
N ASN A 119 4.36 16.40 10.78
CA ASN A 119 3.75 17.73 10.71
C ASN A 119 4.08 18.46 9.40
N GLU A 120 4.96 17.89 8.57
CA GLU A 120 5.30 18.48 7.28
C GLU A 120 4.11 18.39 6.33
N THR A 121 3.83 19.52 5.68
CA THR A 121 2.70 19.69 4.76
C THR A 121 3.10 19.37 3.32
N SER A 122 4.38 19.57 2.98
CA SER A 122 4.94 19.21 1.69
C SER A 122 5.29 17.73 1.65
N VAL A 123 4.46 16.93 0.98
CA VAL A 123 4.73 15.50 0.80
C VAL A 123 6.07 15.24 0.08
N TYR A 124 6.48 16.13 -0.83
CA TYR A 124 7.80 16.04 -1.45
C TYR A 124 8.92 16.16 -0.42
N ARG A 125 8.76 17.05 0.58
CA ARG A 125 9.72 17.21 1.68
C ARG A 125 9.71 16.00 2.61
N VAL A 126 8.55 15.45 2.92
CA VAL A 126 8.40 14.18 3.67
C VAL A 126 9.20 13.06 2.99
N ILE A 127 9.04 12.90 1.69
CA ILE A 127 9.75 11.87 0.91
C ILE A 127 11.25 12.15 0.89
N GLU A 128 11.67 13.40 0.69
CA GLU A 128 13.09 13.78 0.71
C GLU A 128 13.76 13.40 2.04
N ILE A 129 13.12 13.73 3.16
CA ILE A 129 13.59 13.37 4.50
C ILE A 129 13.68 11.85 4.62
N ALA A 130 12.60 11.11 4.30
CA ALA A 130 12.59 9.66 4.37
C ALA A 130 13.72 9.00 3.55
N LEU A 131 13.94 9.49 2.32
CA LEU A 131 14.96 8.99 1.39
C LEU A 131 16.39 9.39 1.75
N SER A 132 16.57 10.24 2.78
CA SER A 132 17.87 10.53 3.38
C SER A 132 18.30 9.46 4.40
N HIS A 133 17.40 8.55 4.80
CA HIS A 133 17.75 7.42 5.67
C HIS A 133 18.87 6.58 5.05
N ASN A 134 19.86 6.18 5.86
CA ASN A 134 21.06 5.48 5.39
C ASN A 134 20.76 4.19 4.60
N VAL A 135 19.62 3.53 4.86
CA VAL A 135 19.18 2.33 4.10
C VAL A 135 19.05 2.62 2.60
N PHE A 136 18.57 3.80 2.22
CA PHE A 136 18.33 4.18 0.82
C PHE A 136 19.62 4.62 0.10
N LEU A 137 20.68 4.92 0.86
CA LEU A 137 21.99 5.26 0.31
C LEU A 137 22.84 4.01 0.04
N LYS A 138 22.57 2.90 0.74
CA LYS A 138 23.43 1.71 0.74
C LYS A 138 22.75 0.44 0.22
N GLN A 139 21.56 0.10 0.72
CA GLN A 139 20.93 -1.21 0.47
C GLN A 139 19.61 -1.17 -0.30
N ALA A 140 18.96 -0.01 -0.38
CA ALA A 140 17.61 0.16 -0.91
C ALA A 140 17.53 1.17 -2.08
N ILE A 141 18.56 1.23 -2.92
CA ILE A 141 18.62 2.18 -4.05
C ILE A 141 17.48 1.93 -5.06
N SER A 142 17.15 0.67 -5.32
CA SER A 142 16.07 0.33 -6.26
C SER A 142 14.70 0.76 -5.74
N GLU A 143 14.50 0.60 -4.43
CA GLU A 143 13.30 0.99 -3.70
C GLU A 143 13.17 2.51 -3.62
N LYS A 144 14.28 3.22 -3.37
CA LYS A 144 14.35 4.69 -3.44
C LYS A 144 13.84 5.20 -4.78
N ASN A 145 14.38 4.67 -5.88
CA ASN A 145 14.00 5.09 -7.22
C ASN A 145 12.52 4.81 -7.50
N PHE A 146 12.03 3.63 -7.09
CA PHE A 146 10.62 3.27 -7.24
C PHE A 146 9.70 4.22 -6.48
N ILE A 147 10.01 4.54 -5.21
CA ILE A 147 9.18 5.43 -4.38
C ILE A 147 9.08 6.82 -5.01
N SER A 148 10.21 7.42 -5.40
CA SER A 148 10.24 8.74 -6.03
C SER A 148 9.48 8.77 -7.35
N GLU A 149 9.72 7.81 -8.23
CA GLU A 149 9.09 7.72 -9.55
C GLU A 149 7.57 7.51 -9.41
N LYS A 150 7.14 6.53 -8.60
CA LYS A 150 5.71 6.21 -8.47
C LYS A 150 4.93 7.29 -7.74
N TYR A 151 5.53 7.96 -6.75
CA TYR A 151 4.88 9.12 -6.16
C TYR A 151 4.66 10.24 -7.20
N ALA A 152 5.66 10.56 -8.02
CA ALA A 152 5.53 11.60 -9.05
C ALA A 152 4.42 11.27 -10.07
N ILE A 153 4.34 10.00 -10.51
CA ILE A 153 3.30 9.54 -11.43
C ILE A 153 1.91 9.63 -10.78
N LEU A 154 1.74 9.12 -9.55
CA LEU A 154 0.46 9.16 -8.84
C LEU A 154 0.04 10.59 -8.46
N CYS A 155 1.00 11.48 -8.24
CA CYS A 155 0.76 12.90 -8.00
C CYS A 155 0.22 13.59 -9.27
N ALA A 156 0.74 13.22 -10.45
CA ALA A 156 0.22 13.71 -11.72
C ALA A 156 -1.26 13.34 -11.90
N ASP A 157 -1.71 12.15 -11.50
CA ASP A 157 -3.12 11.76 -11.56
C ASP A 157 -4.07 12.65 -10.74
N VAL A 158 -3.53 13.35 -9.74
CA VAL A 158 -4.30 14.29 -8.88
C VAL A 158 -4.37 15.68 -9.52
N HIS A 159 -3.26 16.13 -10.11
CA HIS A 159 -3.11 17.52 -10.54
C HIS A 159 -3.26 17.73 -12.05
N THR A 160 -3.11 16.69 -12.86
CA THR A 160 -3.32 16.76 -14.30
C THR A 160 -4.77 16.38 -14.62
N ALA A 161 -5.59 17.41 -14.83
CA ALA A 161 -6.96 17.31 -15.34
C ALA A 161 -6.97 16.92 -16.82
N SER A 162 -6.33 15.81 -17.18
CA SER A 162 -6.53 15.18 -18.48
C SER A 162 -7.78 14.30 -18.40
N VAL A 163 -8.58 14.24 -19.47
CA VAL A 163 -9.76 13.36 -19.57
C VAL A 163 -9.38 11.90 -19.28
N ILE A 164 -8.14 11.51 -19.59
CA ILE A 164 -7.57 10.18 -19.36
C ILE A 164 -7.49 9.83 -17.86
N ASN A 165 -7.35 10.82 -16.97
CA ASN A 165 -7.21 10.63 -15.53
C ASN A 165 -8.53 10.75 -14.76
N MET A 166 -9.62 11.11 -15.45
CA MET A 166 -10.96 11.19 -14.87
C MET A 166 -11.66 9.84 -14.98
N GLN A 167 -12.19 9.37 -13.84
CA GLN A 167 -13.15 8.28 -13.86
C GLN A 167 -14.53 8.89 -14.01
N GLN A 168 -15.15 8.71 -15.18
CA GLN A 168 -16.53 9.15 -15.42
C GLN A 168 -17.49 8.22 -14.68
N ILE A 169 -18.33 8.81 -13.82
CA ILE A 169 -19.36 8.12 -13.05
C ILE A 169 -20.67 8.83 -13.35
N ASP A 170 -21.45 8.28 -14.28
CA ASP A 170 -22.73 8.89 -14.68
C ASP A 170 -23.89 8.47 -13.76
N CYS A 171 -23.81 7.26 -13.18
CA CYS A 171 -24.75 6.78 -12.17
C CYS A 171 -24.10 5.73 -11.25
N ILE A 172 -24.63 5.57 -10.04
CA ILE A 172 -24.14 4.59 -9.05
C ILE A 172 -24.31 3.15 -9.54
N GLY A 173 -25.38 2.88 -10.31
CA GLY A 173 -25.65 1.57 -10.89
C GLY A 173 -24.61 1.09 -11.92
N ASN A 174 -23.67 1.95 -12.35
CA ASN A 174 -22.54 1.53 -13.17
C ASN A 174 -21.48 0.75 -12.40
N PHE A 175 -21.54 0.76 -11.06
CA PHE A 175 -20.66 -0.05 -10.23
C PHE A 175 -21.19 -1.46 -10.05
N PRO A 176 -20.30 -2.46 -9.96
CA PRO A 176 -18.85 -2.33 -10.13
C PRO A 176 -18.45 -2.16 -11.60
N ILE A 177 -17.38 -1.38 -11.83
CA ILE A 177 -16.82 -1.15 -13.17
C ILE A 177 -15.71 -2.18 -13.44
N SER A 178 -15.83 -2.91 -14.55
CA SER A 178 -14.76 -3.80 -15.02
C SER A 178 -13.90 -3.11 -16.09
N ASN A 179 -12.63 -2.85 -15.76
CA ASN A 179 -11.61 -2.49 -16.73
C ASN A 179 -10.31 -3.25 -16.42
N ASN A 180 -10.07 -4.32 -17.16
CA ASN A 180 -8.94 -5.21 -16.93
C ASN A 180 -7.58 -4.51 -17.07
N GLN A 181 -7.46 -3.50 -17.93
CA GLN A 181 -6.21 -2.75 -18.08
C GLN A 181 -5.92 -1.91 -16.84
N GLN A 182 -6.91 -1.13 -16.38
CA GLN A 182 -6.77 -0.31 -15.17
C GLN A 182 -6.58 -1.17 -13.91
N PHE A 183 -7.33 -2.25 -13.79
CA PHE A 183 -7.19 -3.20 -12.70
C PHE A 183 -5.80 -3.86 -12.70
N SER A 184 -5.28 -4.24 -13.87
CA SER A 184 -3.92 -4.79 -14.01
C SER A 184 -2.85 -3.80 -13.57
N LEU A 185 -2.91 -2.56 -14.05
CA LEU A 185 -1.97 -1.50 -13.67
C LEU A 185 -1.96 -1.27 -12.14
N ILE A 186 -3.14 -1.21 -11.53
CA ILE A 186 -3.27 -1.05 -10.08
C ILE A 186 -2.78 -2.29 -9.34
N GLY A 187 -3.17 -3.49 -9.76
CA GLY A 187 -2.78 -4.72 -9.08
C GLY A 187 -1.27 -4.96 -9.13
N GLU A 188 -0.61 -4.67 -10.25
CA GLU A 188 0.84 -4.77 -10.38
C GLU A 188 1.56 -3.73 -9.51
N LEU A 189 1.10 -2.47 -9.53
CA LEU A 189 1.64 -1.42 -8.68
C LEU A 189 1.46 -1.74 -7.19
N TYR A 190 0.30 -2.25 -6.81
CA TYR A 190 -0.03 -2.70 -5.45
C TYR A 190 0.95 -3.76 -4.94
N ILE A 191 1.11 -4.83 -5.72
CA ILE A 191 2.01 -5.94 -5.39
C ILE A 191 3.44 -5.43 -5.25
N LYS A 192 3.89 -4.57 -6.18
CA LYS A 192 5.26 -4.05 -6.16
C LYS A 192 5.49 -3.10 -4.99
N LEU A 193 4.53 -2.23 -4.67
CA LEU A 193 4.60 -1.31 -3.54
C LEU A 193 4.73 -2.07 -2.22
N ILE A 194 3.91 -3.11 -1.99
CA ILE A 194 4.03 -3.97 -0.80
C ILE A 194 5.43 -4.57 -0.68
N ASN A 195 5.97 -5.13 -1.76
CA ASN A 195 7.30 -5.73 -1.75
C ASN A 195 8.38 -4.69 -1.42
N VAL A 196 8.28 -3.49 -1.99
CA VAL A 196 9.22 -2.38 -1.76
C VAL A 196 9.19 -1.93 -0.29
N ILE A 197 8.00 -1.68 0.26
CA ILE A 197 7.83 -1.31 1.67
C ILE A 197 8.43 -2.39 2.57
N SER A 198 8.09 -3.65 2.33
CA SER A 198 8.55 -4.80 3.12
C SER A 198 10.07 -4.95 3.08
N SER A 199 10.65 -4.82 1.88
CA SER A 199 12.10 -4.88 1.68
C SER A 199 12.83 -3.80 2.48
N VAL A 200 12.38 -2.54 2.38
CA VAL A 200 13.00 -1.43 3.11
C VAL A 200 12.92 -1.66 4.62
N ILE A 201 11.73 -2.02 5.14
CA ILE A 201 11.53 -2.28 6.58
C ILE A 201 12.50 -3.35 7.07
N LEU A 202 12.62 -4.47 6.35
CA LEU A 202 13.47 -5.58 6.78
C LEU A 202 14.96 -5.34 6.54
N LYS A 203 15.34 -4.41 5.65
CA LYS A 203 16.71 -3.91 5.54
C LYS A 203 17.08 -2.96 6.68
N ILE A 204 16.11 -2.26 7.26
CA ILE A 204 16.30 -1.41 8.45
C ILE A 204 16.34 -2.26 9.73
N ALA A 205 15.38 -3.17 9.88
CA ALA A 205 15.23 -4.02 11.07
C ALA A 205 15.15 -5.52 10.68
N PRO A 206 16.28 -6.16 10.31
CA PRO A 206 16.32 -7.59 9.96
C PRO A 206 15.81 -8.51 11.06
N ASP A 207 16.01 -8.09 12.32
CA ASP A 207 15.56 -8.80 13.51
C ASP A 207 14.05 -9.11 13.50
N VAL A 208 13.23 -8.26 12.87
CA VAL A 208 11.79 -8.50 12.70
C VAL A 208 11.56 -9.80 11.94
N TYR A 209 12.33 -10.06 10.89
CA TYR A 209 12.24 -11.31 10.12
C TYR A 209 12.87 -12.49 10.85
N HIS A 210 13.99 -12.29 11.53
CA HIS A 210 14.72 -13.38 12.19
C HIS A 210 14.01 -13.91 13.42
N LYS A 211 13.34 -13.03 14.17
CA LYS A 211 12.58 -13.36 15.39
C LYS A 211 11.10 -13.70 15.12
N ALA A 212 10.60 -13.46 13.91
CA ALA A 212 9.23 -13.76 13.53
C ALA A 212 8.87 -15.23 13.79
N HIS A 213 7.61 -15.47 14.14
CA HIS A 213 7.08 -16.83 14.24
C HIS A 213 7.26 -17.57 12.90
N HIS A 214 7.56 -18.87 12.94
CA HIS A 214 7.93 -19.64 11.74
C HIS A 214 6.90 -19.54 10.60
N THR A 215 5.60 -19.58 10.93
CA THR A 215 4.52 -19.41 9.94
C THR A 215 4.52 -18.02 9.30
N HIS A 216 4.81 -16.97 10.08
CA HIS A 216 4.91 -15.61 9.55
C HIS A 216 6.19 -15.45 8.74
N LYS A 217 7.30 -16.09 9.13
CA LYS A 217 8.56 -16.06 8.38
C LYS A 217 8.40 -16.60 6.95
N ASP A 218 7.66 -17.69 6.78
CA ASP A 218 7.34 -18.25 5.47
C ASP A 218 6.50 -17.27 4.63
N LEU A 219 5.53 -16.60 5.24
CA LEU A 219 4.69 -15.61 4.58
C LEU A 219 5.49 -14.35 4.20
N ILE A 220 6.27 -13.80 5.12
CA ILE A 220 7.15 -12.64 4.91
C ILE A 220 8.16 -12.93 3.79
N SER A 221 8.68 -14.16 3.74
CA SER A 221 9.58 -14.60 2.67
C SER A 221 8.97 -14.51 1.27
N LEU A 222 7.63 -14.48 1.14
CA LEU A 222 6.96 -14.28 -0.15
C LEU A 222 7.10 -12.84 -0.64
N LEU A 223 7.30 -11.85 0.25
CA LEU A 223 7.39 -10.42 -0.07
C LEU A 223 8.76 -10.02 -0.63
N LEU A 224 9.77 -10.82 -0.32
CA LEU A 224 11.17 -10.51 -0.57
C LEU A 224 11.67 -11.16 -1.86
N SER A 225 12.50 -10.43 -2.61
CA SER A 225 13.28 -11.02 -3.69
C SER A 225 14.41 -11.90 -3.13
N MET A 226 15.04 -12.71 -3.99
CA MET A 226 16.20 -13.49 -3.57
C MET A 226 17.37 -12.61 -3.10
N GLU A 227 17.54 -11.44 -3.72
CA GLU A 227 18.58 -10.50 -3.31
C GLU A 227 18.24 -9.86 -1.96
N ASP A 228 16.98 -9.50 -1.70
CA ASP A 228 16.58 -8.95 -0.41
C ASP A 228 16.82 -9.96 0.71
N LYS A 229 16.44 -11.24 0.50
CA LYS A 229 16.73 -12.32 1.46
C LYS A 229 18.22 -12.43 1.75
N ARG A 230 19.04 -12.40 0.69
CA ARG A 230 20.51 -12.47 0.83
C ARG A 230 21.06 -11.30 1.64
N ILE A 231 20.56 -10.08 1.40
CA ILE A 231 20.96 -8.89 2.16
C ILE A 231 20.53 -9.03 3.62
N ILE A 232 19.27 -9.37 3.89
CA ILE A 232 18.71 -9.50 5.25
C ILE A 232 19.46 -10.55 6.08
N HIS A 233 19.80 -11.70 5.49
CA HIS A 233 20.61 -12.73 6.16
C HIS A 233 22.07 -12.32 6.38
N LYS A 234 22.62 -11.44 5.53
CA LYS A 234 23.99 -10.91 5.70
C LYS A 234 24.09 -9.83 6.77
N ILE A 235 22.98 -9.20 7.16
CA ILE A 235 22.96 -8.15 8.19
C ILE A 235 22.99 -8.79 9.61
N GLU A 236 23.36 -10.08 9.77
CA GLU A 236 23.42 -10.72 11.09
C GLU A 236 24.71 -10.43 11.90
N ARG A 237 24.47 -9.92 13.12
CA ARG A 237 25.32 -9.58 14.28
C ARG A 237 26.13 -8.30 14.22
#